data_AF-A0A540LD15-F1
#
_entry.id   AF-A0A540LD15-F1
#
_cell.length_a   1.000
_cell.length_b   1.000
_cell.length_c   1.000
_cell.angle_alpha   90.00
_cell.angle_beta   90.00
_cell.angle_gamma   90.00
#
_symmetry.space_group_name_H-M   'P 1'
#
loop_
_entity.id
_entity.type
_entity.pdbx_description
1 polymer ?
#
loop_
_entity_poly.entity_id
_entity_poly.type
_entity_poly.pdbx_seq_one_letter_code
_entity_poly.pdbx_strand_id
1 'polypeptide(L)'
;MDSSRVGWTGSRGSPVLNPDKFVFNAKRGVFLQSDGSVVWSADTGGKRGFAIELQDSGNLVLHGDDGGVVWQSFSHPTDTLLWNQEFSEGMKLVSNPSSNNLSYILQIKYGDLVLSSGYQTPQPYWSMAKEIRRTINKDGGVVTSTTISENSWKFFDRSKALLWQFIFSSNIDANATWIAVLGSDGFISFYNLQNRGSSGPSGTKIPSDSCSTPEPCDSYLECFSNKCQCPSPRAKRFCFGLPRDSPRWDSTCCEEVGRHWSGTERVSSRSYHHWQHPSSALGLAQGLLRKWFP
;
A
#
# COMPACT_ATOMS: atom_id res chain seq x y z
N MET A 1 7.98 -12.05 23.64
CA MET A 1 8.45 -11.41 22.39
C MET A 1 7.81 -10.04 22.34
N ASP A 2 8.58 -8.97 22.52
CA ASP A 2 8.05 -7.62 22.35
C ASP A 2 7.71 -7.41 20.87
N SER A 3 6.43 -7.18 20.58
CA SER A 3 5.97 -6.78 19.25
C SER A 3 6.19 -5.28 19.12
N SER A 4 7.05 -4.86 18.19
CA SER A 4 7.23 -3.44 17.85
C SER A 4 6.48 -3.13 16.56
N ARG A 5 5.86 -1.94 16.50
CA ARG A 5 5.19 -1.44 15.30
C ARG A 5 5.57 0.00 15.06
N VAL A 6 5.98 0.28 13.82
CA VAL A 6 6.37 1.63 13.39
C VAL A 6 5.11 2.46 13.14
N GLY A 7 4.92 3.52 13.92
CA GLY A 7 3.80 4.46 13.77
C GLY A 7 4.10 5.67 12.87
N TRP A 8 5.39 5.98 12.65
CA TRP A 8 5.82 7.08 11.79
C TRP A 8 7.24 6.84 11.29
N THR A 9 7.61 7.40 10.13
CA THR A 9 8.97 7.32 9.57
C THR A 9 9.32 8.58 8.80
N GLY A 10 10.43 9.24 9.14
CA GLY A 10 10.88 10.45 8.44
C GLY A 10 11.40 10.20 7.02
N SER A 11 12.18 9.14 6.81
CA SER A 11 12.92 8.91 5.55
C SER A 11 12.46 7.66 4.78
N ARG A 12 11.14 7.49 4.58
CA ARG A 12 10.60 6.27 3.97
C ARG A 12 11.11 5.97 2.55
N GLY A 13 11.28 7.01 1.72
CA GLY A 13 11.81 6.87 0.35
C GLY A 13 13.34 6.88 0.26
N SER A 14 14.02 7.16 1.37
CA SER A 14 15.48 7.32 1.45
C SER A 14 16.02 6.56 2.66
N PRO A 15 15.94 5.22 2.66
CA PRO A 15 16.43 4.41 3.76
C PRO A 15 17.94 4.60 3.91
N VAL A 16 18.37 4.54 5.16
CA VAL A 16 19.75 4.78 5.54
C VAL A 16 20.50 3.44 5.58
N LEU A 17 21.64 3.34 4.90
CA LEU A 17 22.34 2.07 4.66
C LEU A 17 23.35 1.70 5.76
N ASN A 18 23.78 2.67 6.57
CA ASN A 18 24.77 2.53 7.64
C ASN A 18 24.21 3.05 8.98
N PRO A 19 24.73 2.63 10.15
CA PRO A 19 24.33 3.22 11.42
C PRO A 19 24.72 4.70 11.45
N ASP A 20 23.71 5.56 11.53
CA ASP A 20 23.83 6.98 11.17
C ASP A 20 23.23 7.91 12.22
N LYS A 21 23.50 9.21 12.08
CA LYS A 21 23.17 10.23 13.09
C LYS A 21 21.85 10.92 12.76
N PHE A 22 20.89 10.80 13.68
CA PHE A 22 19.78 11.74 13.80
C PHE A 22 20.31 13.00 14.50
N VAL A 23 20.33 14.13 13.78
CA VAL A 23 20.98 15.36 14.26
C VAL A 23 19.94 16.44 14.51
N PHE A 24 19.96 16.94 15.75
CA PHE A 24 19.32 18.19 16.11
C PHE A 24 20.38 19.31 16.10
N ASN A 25 20.17 20.35 15.30
CA ASN A 25 21.05 21.50 15.24
C ASN A 25 20.23 22.79 15.31
N ALA A 26 20.39 23.57 16.37
CA ALA A 26 19.65 24.82 16.58
C ALA A 26 19.77 25.84 15.41
N LYS A 27 20.83 25.75 14.59
CA LYS A 27 21.01 26.59 13.39
C LYS A 27 20.46 25.97 12.11
N ARG A 28 20.36 24.64 12.02
CA ARG A 28 20.04 23.89 10.78
C ARG A 28 18.77 23.02 10.87
N GLY A 29 18.06 23.04 12.01
CA GLY A 29 16.84 22.26 12.24
C GLY A 29 17.13 20.79 12.59
N VAL A 30 16.12 19.95 12.32
CA VAL A 30 16.17 18.50 12.54
C VAL A 30 16.43 17.82 11.20
N PHE A 31 17.47 17.01 11.12
CA PHE A 31 17.79 16.27 9.90
C PHE A 31 18.45 14.92 10.19
N LEU A 32 18.27 14.00 9.24
CA LEU A 32 18.92 12.71 9.19
C LEU A 32 20.08 12.79 8.20
N GLN A 33 21.26 12.37 8.63
CA GLN A 33 22.47 12.39 7.81
C GLN A 33 22.97 10.97 7.58
N SER A 34 23.35 10.66 6.33
CA SER A 34 24.00 9.41 5.95
C SER A 34 25.23 9.69 5.08
N ASP A 35 26.37 9.09 5.44
CA ASP A 35 27.66 9.26 4.77
C ASP A 35 28.05 10.75 4.54
N GLY A 36 27.73 11.61 5.51
CA GLY A 36 27.99 13.05 5.44
C GLY A 36 26.98 13.85 4.61
N SER A 37 25.99 13.22 3.99
CA SER A 37 24.91 13.85 3.22
C SER A 37 23.59 13.88 3.99
N VAL A 38 22.79 14.94 3.82
CA VAL A 38 21.45 15.01 4.43
C VAL A 38 20.47 14.20 3.58
N VAL A 39 19.88 13.16 4.16
CA VAL A 39 18.91 12.28 3.47
C VAL A 39 17.46 12.64 3.77
N TRP A 40 17.21 13.36 4.86
CA TRP A 40 15.90 13.91 5.23
C TRP A 40 16.06 15.10 6.17
N SER A 41 15.16 16.08 6.09
CA SER A 41 15.09 17.20 7.03
C SER A 41 13.65 17.62 7.25
N ALA A 42 13.35 18.08 8.46
CA ALA A 42 12.08 18.75 8.75
C ALA A 42 12.02 20.08 7.97
N ASP A 43 10.97 20.27 7.15
CA ASP A 43 10.73 21.55 6.51
C ASP A 43 10.11 22.53 7.52
N THR A 44 10.93 23.45 8.01
CA THR A 44 10.52 24.46 8.99
C THR A 44 10.10 25.78 8.34
N GLY A 45 10.06 25.87 7.00
CA GLY A 45 9.80 27.12 6.30
C GLY A 45 10.83 28.23 6.62
N GLY A 46 12.06 27.85 6.95
CA GLY A 46 13.14 28.77 7.33
C GLY A 46 13.13 29.21 8.80
N LYS A 47 12.18 28.74 9.62
CA LYS A 47 12.17 29.00 11.06
C LYS A 47 13.25 28.18 11.77
N ARG A 48 13.83 28.75 12.81
CA ARG A 48 14.81 28.06 13.66
C ARG A 48 14.09 27.15 14.65
N GLY A 49 14.69 26.00 14.91
CA GLY A 49 14.26 25.07 15.95
C GLY A 49 15.10 25.27 17.21
N PHE A 50 14.45 25.43 18.34
CA PHE A 50 15.05 25.61 19.66
C PHE A 50 15.05 24.31 20.48
N ALA A 51 13.96 23.55 20.43
CA ALA A 51 13.80 22.30 21.17
C ALA A 51 13.04 21.26 20.34
N ILE A 52 13.35 19.99 20.58
CA ILE A 52 12.62 18.84 20.02
C ILE A 52 11.99 18.05 21.17
N GLU A 53 10.72 17.72 21.03
CA GLU A 53 9.93 16.99 22.02
C GLU A 53 9.27 15.79 21.35
N LEU A 54 9.40 14.60 21.94
CA LEU A 54 8.56 13.46 21.62
C LEU A 54 7.47 13.37 22.69
N GLN A 55 6.24 13.71 22.31
CA GLN A 55 5.10 13.70 23.20
C GLN A 55 4.58 12.27 23.44
N ASP A 56 3.88 12.04 24.55
CA ASP A 56 3.27 10.74 24.88
C ASP A 56 2.27 10.26 23.81
N SER A 57 1.72 11.18 23.02
CA SER A 57 0.88 10.88 21.86
C SER A 57 1.63 10.20 20.71
N GLY A 58 2.97 10.21 20.72
CA GLY A 58 3.83 9.82 19.62
C GLY A 58 4.12 10.95 18.63
N ASN A 59 3.63 12.17 18.89
CA ASN A 59 3.93 13.33 18.08
C ASN A 59 5.35 13.83 18.36
N LEU A 60 6.19 13.92 17.32
CA LEU A 60 7.51 14.52 17.39
C LEU A 60 7.40 15.98 16.96
N VAL A 61 7.64 16.89 17.89
CA VAL A 61 7.40 18.32 17.73
C VAL A 61 8.73 19.06 17.79
N LEU A 62 8.91 20.00 16.85
CA LEU A 62 9.98 20.96 16.85
C LEU A 62 9.42 22.31 17.27
N HIS A 63 9.94 22.86 18.37
CA HIS A 63 9.58 24.17 18.89
C HIS A 63 10.54 25.23 18.38
N GLY A 64 10.02 26.42 18.08
CA GLY A 64 10.79 27.62 17.76
C GLY A 64 11.28 28.35 19.01
N ASP A 65 12.03 29.43 18.80
CA ASP A 65 12.55 30.27 19.88
C ASP A 65 11.44 30.96 20.70
N ASP A 66 10.25 31.13 20.11
CA ASP A 66 9.05 31.66 20.77
C ASP A 66 8.25 30.59 21.53
N GLY A 67 8.74 29.35 21.57
CA GLY A 67 8.05 28.18 22.12
C GLY A 67 6.95 27.62 21.22
N GLY A 68 6.64 28.27 20.10
CA GLY A 68 5.62 27.83 19.15
C GLY A 68 6.04 26.60 18.36
N VAL A 69 5.07 25.84 17.86
CA VAL A 69 5.34 24.68 17.00
C VAL A 69 5.77 25.17 15.61
N VAL A 70 7.00 24.84 15.21
CA VAL A 70 7.51 25.16 13.86
C VAL A 70 7.45 23.97 12.91
N TRP A 71 7.42 22.74 13.43
CA TRP A 71 7.20 21.52 12.68
C TRP A 71 6.68 20.41 13.59
N GLN A 72 5.89 19.47 13.06
CA GLN A 72 5.46 18.28 13.79
C GLN A 72 5.27 17.07 12.88
N SER A 73 5.51 15.87 13.40
CA SER A 73 5.36 14.61 12.66
C SER A 73 3.90 14.31 12.30
N PHE A 74 2.95 14.71 13.16
CA PHE A 74 1.52 14.47 12.92
C PHE A 74 0.98 15.18 11.67
N SER A 75 1.62 16.26 11.23
CA SER A 75 1.29 16.94 9.97
C SER A 75 1.87 16.24 8.73
N HIS A 76 2.69 15.21 8.92
CA HIS A 76 3.41 14.48 7.87
C HIS A 76 3.25 12.96 8.07
N PRO A 77 2.02 12.43 8.01
CA PRO A 77 1.80 10.99 8.21
C PRO A 77 2.44 10.15 7.09
N THR A 78 2.68 8.88 7.37
CA THR A 78 3.24 7.91 6.42
C THR A 78 2.18 6.99 5.84
N ASP A 79 2.04 5.77 6.37
CA ASP A 79 0.97 4.81 6.12
C ASP A 79 0.02 4.68 7.32
N THR A 80 0.37 5.31 8.44
CA THR A 80 -0.28 5.11 9.72
C THR A 80 -0.86 6.41 10.21
N LEU A 81 -2.11 6.35 10.68
CA LEU A 81 -2.78 7.42 11.42
C LEU A 81 -2.87 7.01 12.89
N LEU A 82 -2.30 7.83 13.77
CA LEU A 82 -2.30 7.60 15.21
C LEU A 82 -3.59 8.08 15.89
N TRP A 83 -3.78 7.62 17.12
CA TRP A 83 -4.85 8.11 17.99
C TRP A 83 -4.74 9.61 18.21
N ASN A 84 -5.88 10.31 18.10
CA ASN A 84 -6.02 11.76 18.19
C ASN A 84 -5.17 12.57 17.19
N GLN A 85 -4.50 11.92 16.24
CA GLN A 85 -3.86 12.61 15.14
C GLN A 85 -4.92 13.15 14.19
N GLU A 86 -4.92 14.46 14.00
CA GLU A 86 -5.80 15.08 13.02
C GLU A 86 -5.27 14.85 11.60
N PHE A 87 -6.10 14.20 10.78
CA PHE A 87 -5.87 14.02 9.35
C PHE A 87 -6.76 14.99 8.57
N SER A 88 -6.15 15.96 7.91
CA SER A 88 -6.86 17.04 7.20
C SER A 88 -6.63 17.01 5.70
N GLU A 89 -7.44 17.78 4.96
CA GLU A 89 -7.22 17.99 3.52
C GLU A 89 -5.78 18.43 3.22
N GLY A 90 -5.19 17.86 2.16
CA GLY A 90 -3.78 18.03 1.81
C GLY A 90 -2.86 16.93 2.36
N MET A 91 -3.24 16.24 3.44
CA MET A 91 -2.51 15.08 3.95
C MET A 91 -2.83 13.80 3.17
N LYS A 92 -1.89 12.85 3.19
CA LYS A 92 -2.04 11.54 2.55
C LYS A 92 -1.44 10.45 3.42
N LEU A 93 -2.12 9.30 3.49
CA LEU A 93 -1.43 8.05 3.81
C LEU A 93 -1.03 7.38 2.50
N VAL A 94 0.20 6.85 2.44
CA VAL A 94 0.70 6.07 1.30
C VAL A 94 1.13 4.72 1.83
N SER A 95 0.73 3.61 1.22
CA SER A 95 1.18 2.28 1.67
C SER A 95 2.64 2.00 1.30
N ASN A 96 3.23 0.96 1.91
CA ASN A 96 4.37 0.31 1.27
C ASN A 96 3.92 -0.29 -0.09
N PRO A 97 4.82 -0.39 -1.08
CA PRO A 97 4.51 -1.06 -2.34
C PRO A 97 4.09 -2.51 -2.11
N SER A 98 3.12 -2.98 -2.87
CA SER A 98 2.74 -4.39 -2.96
C SER A 98 3.83 -5.22 -3.67
N SER A 99 3.64 -6.53 -3.77
CA SER A 99 4.50 -7.43 -4.57
C SER A 99 4.60 -7.01 -6.04
N ASN A 100 3.56 -6.36 -6.57
CA ASN A 100 3.51 -5.82 -7.94
C ASN A 100 4.03 -4.38 -8.03
N ASN A 101 4.67 -3.87 -6.97
CA ASN A 101 5.17 -2.50 -6.87
C ASN A 101 4.05 -1.42 -6.97
N LEU A 102 2.82 -1.76 -6.57
CA LEU A 102 1.71 -0.84 -6.48
C LEU A 102 1.59 -0.30 -5.05
N SER A 103 1.55 1.03 -4.89
CA SER A 103 1.20 1.67 -3.61
C SER A 103 -0.27 2.09 -3.60
N TYR A 104 -0.84 2.23 -2.42
CA TYR A 104 -2.20 2.72 -2.19
C TYR A 104 -2.15 4.07 -1.49
N ILE A 105 -3.16 4.91 -1.71
CA ILE A 105 -3.21 6.27 -1.20
C ILE A 105 -4.56 6.51 -0.53
N LEU A 106 -4.54 6.98 0.72
CA LEU A 106 -5.71 7.51 1.42
C LEU A 106 -5.59 9.03 1.53
N GLN A 107 -6.63 9.78 1.18
CA GLN A 107 -6.65 11.24 1.29
C GLN A 107 -8.08 11.78 1.35
N ILE A 108 -8.24 12.97 1.92
CA ILE A 108 -9.50 13.72 1.80
C ILE A 108 -9.49 14.43 0.44
N LYS A 109 -10.50 14.17 -0.39
CA LYS A 109 -10.71 14.80 -1.70
C LYS A 109 -12.19 15.08 -1.91
N TYR A 110 -12.48 16.29 -2.39
CA TYR A 110 -13.84 16.71 -2.73
C TYR A 110 -14.85 16.51 -1.57
N GLY A 111 -14.40 16.68 -0.33
CA GLY A 111 -15.26 16.51 0.85
C GLY A 111 -15.47 15.08 1.32
N ASP A 112 -14.69 14.12 0.85
CA ASP A 112 -14.78 12.71 1.23
C ASP A 112 -13.40 12.10 1.49
N LEU A 113 -13.33 11.08 2.34
CA LEU A 113 -12.11 10.31 2.57
C LEU A 113 -12.08 9.15 1.56
N VAL A 114 -11.09 9.17 0.68
CA VAL A 114 -11.02 8.28 -0.50
C VAL A 114 -9.75 7.45 -0.47
N LEU A 115 -9.90 6.15 -0.75
CA LEU A 115 -8.81 5.24 -1.07
C LEU A 115 -8.63 5.14 -2.58
N SER A 116 -7.39 5.20 -3.04
CA SER A 116 -7.04 5.11 -4.46
C SER A 116 -5.80 4.26 -4.68
N SER A 117 -5.73 3.60 -5.84
CA SER A 117 -4.49 2.97 -6.31
C SER A 117 -3.49 4.03 -6.77
N GLY A 118 -2.21 3.79 -6.52
CA GLY A 118 -1.09 4.67 -6.83
C GLY A 118 -0.59 4.59 -8.28
N TYR A 119 -1.48 4.33 -9.25
CA TYR A 119 -1.13 4.44 -10.67
C TYR A 119 -0.84 5.90 -11.05
N GLN A 120 -0.27 6.12 -12.25
CA GLN A 120 0.01 7.45 -12.78
C GLN A 120 -1.23 8.38 -12.75
N THR A 121 -2.41 7.80 -13.03
CA THR A 121 -3.70 8.42 -12.73
C THR A 121 -4.34 7.65 -11.57
N PRO A 122 -4.40 8.21 -10.35
CA PRO A 122 -4.92 7.48 -9.20
C PRO A 122 -6.38 7.08 -9.41
N GLN A 123 -6.69 5.80 -9.25
CA GLN A 123 -8.05 5.29 -9.43
C GLN A 123 -8.70 5.02 -8.07
N PRO A 124 -9.83 5.69 -7.74
CA PRO A 124 -10.50 5.47 -6.48
C PRO A 124 -11.21 4.11 -6.47
N TYR A 125 -11.04 3.34 -5.40
CA TYR A 125 -11.70 2.03 -5.24
C TYR A 125 -12.59 1.96 -4.00
N TRP A 126 -12.44 2.88 -3.04
CA TRP A 126 -13.32 2.98 -1.88
C TRP A 126 -13.44 4.43 -1.42
N SER A 127 -14.58 4.75 -0.80
CA SER A 127 -14.87 6.09 -0.32
C SER A 127 -15.76 6.04 0.94
N MET A 128 -15.46 6.86 1.94
CA MET A 128 -16.20 6.89 3.20
C MET A 128 -17.67 7.27 2.97
N ALA A 129 -17.97 8.15 2.02
CA ALA A 129 -19.35 8.49 1.66
C ALA A 129 -20.17 7.33 1.05
N LYS A 130 -19.55 6.22 0.66
CA LYS A 130 -20.23 5.00 0.18
C LYS A 130 -20.19 3.83 1.16
N GLU A 131 -19.51 3.98 2.29
CA GLU A 131 -19.44 2.96 3.32
C GLU A 131 -20.77 2.90 4.08
N ILE A 132 -21.41 1.74 4.03
CA ILE A 132 -22.72 1.48 4.64
C ILE A 132 -22.64 1.29 6.16
N ARG A 133 -21.46 0.93 6.68
CA ARG A 133 -21.24 0.72 8.12
C ARG A 133 -20.98 2.02 8.89
N ARG A 134 -21.01 3.18 8.21
CA ARG A 134 -20.86 4.47 8.89
C ARG A 134 -22.18 4.86 9.58
N THR A 135 -22.07 5.53 10.71
CA THR A 135 -23.19 6.27 11.30
C THR A 135 -23.15 7.71 10.84
N ILE A 136 -24.31 8.27 10.52
CA ILE A 136 -24.47 9.68 10.16
C ILE A 136 -24.94 10.43 11.40
N ASN A 137 -24.10 11.34 11.91
CA ASN A 137 -24.43 12.20 13.05
C ASN A 137 -25.11 13.49 12.59
N LYS A 138 -24.73 14.00 11.43
CA LYS A 138 -25.32 15.18 10.80
C LYS A 138 -25.43 14.95 9.30
N ASP A 139 -26.63 15.18 8.76
CA ASP A 139 -26.87 15.08 7.33
C ASP A 139 -26.24 16.24 6.57
N GLY A 140 -25.68 15.92 5.40
CA GLY A 140 -24.94 16.87 4.58
C GLY A 140 -23.61 17.31 5.20
N GLY A 141 -22.91 18.21 4.50
CA GLY A 141 -21.59 18.69 4.91
C GLY A 141 -20.45 18.10 4.09
N VAL A 142 -19.29 18.75 4.20
CA VAL A 142 -18.06 18.43 3.49
C VAL A 142 -17.04 18.01 4.54
N VAL A 143 -16.48 16.81 4.43
CA VAL A 143 -15.42 16.36 5.33
C VAL A 143 -14.16 17.18 5.04
N THR A 144 -13.64 17.84 6.08
CA THR A 144 -12.38 18.60 5.99
C THR A 144 -11.28 18.01 6.86
N SER A 145 -11.66 17.28 7.91
CA SER A 145 -10.71 16.65 8.84
C SER A 145 -11.30 15.41 9.48
N THR A 146 -10.44 14.49 9.92
CA THR A 146 -10.83 13.26 10.60
C THR A 146 -9.81 12.87 11.67
N THR A 147 -10.25 12.14 12.70
CA THR A 147 -9.38 11.65 13.77
C THR A 147 -9.87 10.29 14.26
N ILE A 148 -8.95 9.49 14.80
CA ILE A 148 -9.28 8.26 15.50
C ILE A 148 -9.33 8.56 16.99
N SER A 149 -10.46 8.29 17.62
CA SER A 149 -10.63 8.45 19.07
C SER A 149 -11.50 7.33 19.59
N GLU A 150 -11.19 6.81 20.78
CA GLU A 150 -11.85 5.63 21.37
C GLU A 150 -11.80 4.46 20.37
N ASN A 151 -12.94 3.96 19.91
CA ASN A 151 -13.09 2.83 19.00
C ASN A 151 -13.64 3.21 17.61
N SER A 152 -13.59 4.51 17.30
CA SER A 152 -14.22 5.05 16.11
C SER A 152 -13.33 6.02 15.35
N TRP A 153 -13.51 6.03 14.04
CA TRP A 153 -12.95 7.02 13.14
C TRP A 153 -14.01 8.11 12.93
N LYS A 154 -13.73 9.32 13.40
CA LYS A 154 -14.67 10.44 13.44
C LYS A 154 -14.34 11.46 12.37
N PHE A 155 -15.36 11.99 11.69
CA PHE A 155 -15.22 12.88 10.53
C PHE A 155 -15.90 14.21 10.78
N PHE A 156 -15.23 15.31 10.45
CA PHE A 156 -15.65 16.65 10.83
C PHE A 156 -15.70 17.61 9.64
N ASP A 157 -16.60 18.58 9.73
CA ASP A 157 -16.62 19.75 8.85
C ASP A 157 -15.62 20.85 9.31
N ARG A 158 -15.57 21.95 8.55
CA ARG A 158 -14.66 23.08 8.83
C ARG A 158 -14.91 23.72 10.20
N SER A 159 -16.13 23.66 10.71
CA SER A 159 -16.50 24.17 12.04
C SER A 159 -16.21 23.18 13.17
N LYS A 160 -15.61 22.04 12.85
CA LYS A 160 -15.37 20.90 13.77
C LYS A 160 -16.66 20.22 14.24
N ALA A 161 -17.77 20.37 13.51
CA ALA A 161 -18.97 19.60 13.80
C ALA A 161 -18.79 18.16 13.31
N LEU A 162 -19.15 17.18 14.15
CA LEU A 162 -19.10 15.76 13.81
C LEU A 162 -20.16 15.44 12.75
N LEU A 163 -19.71 15.02 11.57
CA LEU A 163 -20.57 14.62 10.46
C LEU A 163 -20.88 13.12 10.52
N TRP A 164 -19.83 12.30 10.55
CA TRP A 164 -19.92 10.84 10.49
C TRP A 164 -18.99 10.19 11.50
N GLN A 165 -19.34 8.97 11.90
CA GLN A 165 -18.47 8.09 12.67
C GLN A 165 -18.46 6.68 12.05
N PHE A 166 -17.30 6.05 12.04
CA PHE A 166 -17.13 4.65 11.66
C PHE A 166 -16.57 3.87 12.85
N ILE A 167 -17.39 2.99 13.43
CA ILE A 167 -17.00 2.18 14.59
C ILE A 167 -16.26 0.95 14.09
N PHE A 168 -14.96 0.85 14.39
CA PHE A 168 -14.11 -0.23 13.90
C PHE A 168 -13.84 -1.32 14.95
N SER A 169 -14.21 -1.12 16.20
CA SER A 169 -13.98 -2.08 17.29
C SER A 169 -15.10 -2.04 18.33
N SER A 170 -15.39 -3.18 18.95
CA SER A 170 -16.28 -3.26 20.11
C SER A 170 -15.60 -2.90 21.44
N ASN A 171 -14.27 -2.72 21.44
CA ASN A 171 -13.54 -2.29 22.62
C ASN A 171 -13.85 -0.83 22.92
N ILE A 172 -14.62 -0.57 23.98
CA ILE A 172 -15.05 0.77 24.41
C ILE A 172 -14.11 1.44 25.43
N ASP A 173 -12.93 0.86 25.69
CA ASP A 173 -11.95 1.45 26.60
C ASP A 173 -11.47 2.80 26.03
N ALA A 174 -11.81 3.88 26.75
CA ALA A 174 -11.43 5.24 26.38
C ALA A 174 -9.90 5.44 26.38
N ASN A 175 -9.17 4.62 27.12
CA ASN A 175 -7.72 4.67 27.15
C ASN A 175 -7.09 3.91 25.99
N ALA A 176 -7.83 3.08 25.25
CA ALA A 176 -7.28 2.25 24.19
C ALA A 176 -6.61 3.10 23.09
N THR A 177 -5.33 2.84 22.84
CA THR A 177 -4.56 3.52 21.78
C THR A 177 -4.72 2.77 20.48
N TRP A 178 -5.65 3.23 19.64
CA TRP A 178 -5.88 2.68 18.32
C TRP A 178 -5.12 3.44 17.24
N ILE A 179 -4.59 2.68 16.27
CA ILE A 179 -4.03 3.23 15.04
C ILE A 179 -4.72 2.63 13.82
N ALA A 180 -4.80 3.38 12.73
CA ALA A 180 -5.19 2.88 11.42
C ALA A 180 -3.96 2.80 10.52
N VAL A 181 -3.76 1.66 9.86
CA VAL A 181 -2.60 1.42 8.99
C VAL A 181 -3.10 1.05 7.60
N LEU A 182 -2.64 1.79 6.60
CA LEU A 182 -2.81 1.47 5.18
C LEU A 182 -1.77 0.44 4.75
N GLY A 183 -2.20 -0.81 4.64
CA GLY A 183 -1.34 -1.94 4.27
C GLY A 183 -0.94 -1.93 2.79
N SER A 184 0.11 -2.68 2.47
CA SER A 184 0.51 -2.99 1.09
C SER A 184 -0.47 -3.91 0.36
N ASP A 185 -1.53 -4.34 1.03
CA ASP A 185 -2.69 -5.06 0.50
C ASP A 185 -3.85 -4.12 0.10
N GLY A 186 -3.71 -2.81 0.34
CA GLY A 186 -4.72 -1.80 0.03
C GLY A 186 -5.84 -1.70 1.07
N PHE A 187 -5.74 -2.41 2.19
CA PHE A 187 -6.70 -2.30 3.29
C PHE A 187 -6.21 -1.31 4.35
N ILE A 188 -7.14 -0.59 4.95
CA ILE A 188 -6.96 0.00 6.28
C ILE A 188 -7.28 -1.07 7.32
N SER A 189 -6.30 -1.36 8.16
CA SER A 189 -6.43 -2.23 9.32
C SER A 189 -6.24 -1.44 10.62
N PHE A 190 -7.03 -1.74 11.64
CA PHE A 190 -6.97 -1.04 12.93
C PHE A 190 -6.26 -1.90 13.97
N TYR A 191 -5.35 -1.31 14.74
CA TYR A 191 -4.58 -2.03 15.75
C TYR A 191 -4.66 -1.33 17.10
N ASN A 192 -4.86 -2.10 18.16
CA ASN A 192 -4.75 -1.62 19.52
C ASN A 192 -3.32 -1.85 20.01
N LEU A 193 -2.60 -0.76 20.32
CA LEU A 193 -1.20 -0.81 20.73
C LEU A 193 -1.00 -1.30 22.18
N GLN A 194 -2.04 -1.34 22.99
CA GLN A 194 -1.95 -1.78 24.39
C GLN A 194 -1.97 -3.31 24.53
N ASN A 195 -2.48 -4.01 23.52
CA ASN A 195 -2.50 -5.45 23.49
C ASN A 195 -1.11 -5.99 23.11
N ARG A 196 -0.23 -6.06 24.12
CA ARG A 196 1.13 -6.61 24.05
C ARG A 196 1.12 -8.08 23.59
N GLY A 197 1.08 -8.31 22.29
CA GLY A 197 1.38 -9.58 21.64
C GLY A 197 0.23 -10.59 21.47
N SER A 198 -1.02 -10.27 21.86
CA SER A 198 -2.10 -11.27 21.90
C SER A 198 -3.32 -11.00 21.01
N SER A 199 -3.37 -9.87 20.29
CA SER A 199 -4.46 -9.64 19.33
C SER A 199 -3.90 -9.06 18.05
N GLY A 200 -4.20 -9.71 16.92
CA GLY A 200 -3.99 -9.13 15.59
C GLY A 200 -4.79 -7.83 15.38
N PRO A 201 -4.95 -7.38 14.14
CA PRO A 201 -5.82 -6.23 13.87
C PRO A 201 -7.24 -6.49 14.40
N SER A 202 -8.01 -5.42 14.59
CA SER A 202 -9.46 -5.54 14.68
C SER A 202 -9.99 -6.39 13.52
N GLY A 203 -11.05 -7.17 13.76
CA GLY A 203 -11.73 -7.91 12.69
C GLY A 203 -12.32 -6.99 11.62
N THR A 204 -12.51 -5.71 11.93
CA THR A 204 -12.98 -4.70 10.98
C THR A 204 -11.85 -4.19 10.11
N LYS A 205 -12.04 -4.24 8.78
CA LYS A 205 -11.18 -3.61 7.78
C LYS A 205 -11.96 -2.67 6.87
N ILE A 206 -11.23 -1.82 6.16
CA ILE A 206 -11.72 -0.98 5.07
C ILE A 206 -10.86 -1.20 3.82
N PRO A 207 -11.42 -1.59 2.67
CA PRO A 207 -12.79 -2.07 2.48
C PRO A 207 -13.10 -3.34 3.31
N SER A 208 -14.37 -3.76 3.36
CA SER A 208 -14.75 -4.98 4.10
C SER A 208 -14.51 -6.27 3.33
N ASP A 209 -14.63 -6.24 2.01
CA ASP A 209 -14.52 -7.41 1.12
C ASP A 209 -13.11 -7.50 0.53
N SER A 210 -12.55 -8.71 0.54
CA SER A 210 -11.22 -9.02 0.02
C SER A 210 -11.05 -8.71 -1.48
N CYS A 211 -12.14 -8.74 -2.25
CA CYS A 211 -12.18 -8.41 -3.67
C CYS A 211 -12.35 -6.91 -3.95
N SER A 212 -12.51 -6.07 -2.92
CA SER A 212 -12.73 -4.63 -3.08
C SER A 212 -11.44 -3.81 -3.14
N THR A 213 -10.27 -4.43 -3.03
CA THR A 213 -8.99 -3.78 -3.29
C THR A 213 -8.54 -4.00 -4.73
N PRO A 214 -7.73 -3.09 -5.29
CA PRO A 214 -7.06 -3.32 -6.57
C PRO A 214 -6.12 -4.53 -6.49
N GLU A 215 -6.01 -5.28 -7.59
CA GLU A 215 -5.16 -6.48 -7.67
C GLU A 215 -5.36 -7.45 -6.48
N PRO A 216 -6.61 -7.83 -6.14
CA PRO A 216 -6.89 -8.64 -4.95
C PRO A 216 -6.39 -10.08 -5.09
N CYS A 217 -6.05 -10.49 -6.32
CA CYS A 217 -5.58 -11.81 -6.67
C CYS A 217 -4.37 -11.73 -7.57
N ASP A 218 -3.54 -12.77 -7.53
CA ASP A 218 -2.42 -12.94 -8.45
C ASP A 218 -2.90 -13.02 -9.92
N SER A 219 -1.96 -12.82 -10.83
CA SER A 219 -2.22 -12.93 -12.27
C SER A 219 -2.98 -14.22 -12.60
N TYR A 220 -3.94 -14.13 -13.53
CA TYR A 220 -4.78 -15.23 -14.02
C TYR A 220 -5.89 -15.72 -13.08
N LEU A 221 -5.94 -15.24 -11.83
CA LEU A 221 -7.03 -15.53 -10.91
C LEU A 221 -8.08 -14.40 -10.91
N GLU A 222 -9.34 -14.78 -10.79
CA GLU A 222 -10.45 -13.87 -10.52
C GLU A 222 -10.80 -13.90 -9.02
N CYS A 223 -11.17 -12.74 -8.47
CA CYS A 223 -11.70 -12.68 -7.11
C CYS A 223 -13.22 -12.87 -7.14
N PHE A 224 -13.68 -13.96 -6.55
CA PHE A 224 -15.09 -14.29 -6.44
C PHE A 224 -15.39 -14.77 -5.02
N SER A 225 -16.46 -14.22 -4.41
CA SER A 225 -16.88 -14.59 -3.05
C SER A 225 -15.73 -14.52 -2.02
N ASN A 226 -14.99 -13.40 -2.04
CA ASN A 226 -13.82 -13.15 -1.18
C ASN A 226 -12.67 -14.15 -1.34
N LYS A 227 -12.58 -14.85 -2.48
CA LYS A 227 -11.54 -15.85 -2.76
C LYS A 227 -11.01 -15.71 -4.18
N CYS A 228 -9.71 -15.95 -4.33
CA CYS A 228 -9.08 -16.04 -5.64
C CYS A 228 -9.31 -17.44 -6.21
N GLN A 229 -9.91 -17.50 -7.38
CA GLN A 229 -10.19 -18.74 -8.09
C GLN A 229 -9.90 -18.58 -9.58
N CYS A 230 -9.83 -19.70 -10.29
CA CYS A 230 -9.72 -19.64 -11.74
C CYS A 230 -11.05 -19.22 -12.37
N PRO A 231 -11.01 -18.35 -13.40
CA PRO A 231 -12.16 -18.12 -14.26
C PRO A 231 -12.71 -19.45 -14.79
N SER A 232 -14.03 -19.54 -15.00
CA SER A 232 -14.78 -20.75 -15.37
C SER A 232 -14.04 -21.74 -16.30
N PRO A 233 -14.34 -23.06 -16.28
CA PRO A 233 -13.54 -24.10 -16.96
C PRO A 233 -13.28 -23.92 -18.46
N ARG A 234 -13.99 -23.03 -19.16
CA ARG A 234 -13.72 -22.66 -20.56
C ARG A 234 -12.57 -21.66 -20.76
N ALA A 235 -12.01 -21.12 -19.67
CA ALA A 235 -10.95 -20.12 -19.67
C ALA A 235 -9.61 -20.66 -19.09
N LYS A 236 -9.49 -21.97 -18.92
CA LYS A 236 -8.23 -22.60 -18.51
C LYS A 236 -7.23 -22.61 -19.66
N ARG A 237 -5.94 -22.44 -19.35
CA ARG A 237 -4.88 -22.37 -20.36
C ARG A 237 -4.18 -23.73 -20.54
N PHE A 238 -3.70 -23.96 -21.75
CA PHE A 238 -2.80 -25.07 -22.07
C PHE A 238 -1.41 -24.79 -21.49
N CYS A 239 -1.09 -25.43 -20.37
CA CYS A 239 0.23 -25.36 -19.77
C CYS A 239 1.14 -26.46 -20.33
N PHE A 240 1.93 -26.15 -21.35
CA PHE A 240 2.93 -27.08 -21.85
C PHE A 240 4.10 -27.18 -20.87
N GLY A 241 4.37 -28.38 -20.37
CA GLY A 241 5.60 -28.69 -19.62
C GLY A 241 5.58 -28.41 -18.11
N LEU A 242 4.44 -28.08 -17.51
CA LEU A 242 4.32 -28.01 -16.04
C LEU A 242 3.88 -29.37 -15.47
N PRO A 243 4.61 -29.96 -14.50
CA PRO A 243 4.14 -31.12 -13.77
C PRO A 243 2.89 -30.80 -12.93
N ARG A 244 1.97 -31.75 -12.81
CA ARG A 244 0.72 -31.62 -12.02
C ARG A 244 0.97 -31.31 -10.55
N ASP A 245 2.07 -31.83 -10.00
CA ASP A 245 2.46 -31.61 -8.60
C ASP A 245 3.16 -30.26 -8.38
N SER A 246 3.28 -29.43 -9.43
CA SER A 246 3.86 -28.10 -9.30
C SER A 246 2.90 -27.17 -8.57
N PRO A 247 3.36 -26.42 -7.55
CA PRO A 247 2.59 -25.33 -6.94
C PRO A 247 2.12 -24.27 -7.95
N ARG A 248 2.74 -24.24 -9.14
CA ARG A 248 2.36 -23.33 -10.24
C ARG A 248 1.14 -23.78 -11.03
N TRP A 249 0.74 -25.05 -10.94
CA TRP A 249 -0.36 -25.61 -11.75
C TRP A 249 -1.70 -24.92 -11.46
N ASP A 250 -2.03 -24.76 -10.17
CA ASP A 250 -3.26 -24.11 -9.74
C ASP A 250 -3.20 -22.58 -9.87
N SER A 251 -2.03 -21.97 -9.63
CA SER A 251 -1.86 -20.51 -9.72
C SER A 251 -1.81 -19.96 -11.15
N THR A 252 -1.72 -20.82 -12.17
CA THR A 252 -1.83 -20.42 -13.59
C THR A 252 -3.09 -20.95 -14.28
N CYS A 253 -4.02 -21.55 -13.54
CA CYS A 253 -5.28 -22.05 -14.08
C CYS A 253 -5.09 -23.01 -15.27
N CYS A 254 -4.20 -23.98 -15.10
CA CYS A 254 -3.87 -24.97 -16.13
C CYS A 254 -5.01 -25.99 -16.33
N GLU A 255 -5.26 -26.39 -17.58
CA GLU A 255 -6.10 -27.56 -17.92
C GLU A 255 -5.29 -28.77 -18.36
N GLU A 256 -5.81 -29.96 -18.07
CA GLU A 256 -5.27 -31.24 -18.52
C GLU A 256 -5.62 -31.46 -20.01
N VAL A 257 -4.61 -31.72 -20.86
CA VAL A 257 -4.88 -32.21 -22.21
C VAL A 257 -5.13 -33.70 -22.12
N GLY A 258 -6.39 -34.11 -22.10
CA GLY A 258 -6.74 -35.50 -22.36
C GLY A 258 -6.24 -35.87 -23.76
N ARG A 259 -5.20 -36.72 -23.86
CA ARG A 259 -4.84 -37.35 -25.15
C ARG A 259 -6.00 -38.26 -25.56
N HIS A 260 -6.99 -37.73 -26.25
CA HIS A 260 -7.87 -38.55 -27.09
C HIS A 260 -7.21 -38.68 -28.47
N TRP A 261 -6.21 -39.55 -28.57
CA TRP A 261 -5.80 -40.12 -29.85
C TRP A 261 -6.68 -41.32 -30.14
N SER A 262 -7.90 -41.09 -30.65
CA SER A 262 -8.67 -42.12 -31.35
C SER A 262 -8.29 -42.07 -32.83
N GLY A 263 -7.15 -42.67 -33.17
CA GLY A 263 -6.64 -42.68 -34.52
C GLY A 263 -5.42 -43.58 -34.62
N THR A 264 -5.64 -44.87 -34.85
CA THR A 264 -4.62 -45.82 -35.27
C THR A 264 -4.13 -45.45 -36.67
N GLU A 265 -3.03 -44.71 -36.77
CA GLU A 265 -2.14 -44.81 -37.92
C GLU A 265 -0.73 -45.10 -37.43
N ARG A 266 -0.29 -46.35 -37.67
CA ARG A 266 1.11 -46.73 -37.59
C ARG A 266 1.85 -45.97 -38.68
N VAL A 267 2.82 -45.16 -38.30
CA VAL A 267 3.98 -44.93 -39.17
C VAL A 267 5.23 -45.38 -38.43
N SER A 268 5.99 -46.18 -39.15
CA SER A 268 7.07 -47.07 -38.75
C SER A 268 8.27 -46.34 -38.14
N SER A 269 8.85 -46.96 -37.12
CA SER A 269 10.18 -46.64 -36.60
C SER A 269 11.27 -46.93 -37.64
N ARG A 270 11.99 -45.90 -38.09
CA ARG A 270 13.41 -45.96 -38.50
C ARG A 270 13.90 -44.56 -38.91
N SER A 271 14.94 -44.06 -38.23
CA SER A 271 16.22 -43.69 -38.87
C SER A 271 17.19 -43.13 -37.82
N TYR A 272 18.27 -43.89 -37.64
CA TYR A 272 19.53 -43.45 -37.06
C TYR A 272 20.34 -42.64 -38.09
N HIS A 273 21.20 -41.75 -37.57
CA HIS A 273 22.47 -41.22 -38.12
C HIS A 273 22.56 -39.82 -38.81
N HIS A 274 23.32 -38.97 -38.09
CA HIS A 274 24.48 -38.13 -38.48
C HIS A 274 24.37 -36.93 -39.44
N TRP A 275 24.92 -35.77 -38.99
CA TRP A 275 26.12 -35.03 -39.48
C TRP A 275 26.05 -33.58 -38.93
N GLN A 276 26.83 -33.21 -37.91
CA GLN A 276 28.11 -32.44 -37.95
C GLN A 276 28.04 -31.00 -38.50
N HIS A 277 28.53 -30.04 -37.69
CA HIS A 277 28.86 -28.64 -38.05
C HIS A 277 29.93 -28.56 -39.18
N PRO A 278 30.03 -27.45 -39.95
CA PRO A 278 31.01 -26.39 -39.61
C PRO A 278 30.67 -24.95 -40.04
N SER A 279 31.56 -24.04 -39.65
CA SER A 279 31.57 -22.57 -39.68
C SER A 279 31.95 -21.90 -41.02
N SER A 280 31.68 -20.58 -41.09
CA SER A 280 32.38 -19.50 -41.83
C SER A 280 32.17 -19.32 -43.35
N ALA A 281 31.68 -18.15 -43.77
CA ALA A 281 32.43 -17.12 -44.52
C ALA A 281 31.52 -16.19 -45.36
N LEU A 282 31.68 -14.87 -45.12
CA LEU A 282 31.71 -13.75 -46.07
C LEU A 282 30.70 -13.66 -47.24
N GLY A 283 29.99 -12.52 -47.31
CA GLY A 283 29.74 -11.85 -48.59
C GLY A 283 28.36 -11.24 -48.79
N LEU A 284 28.25 -9.93 -48.54
CA LEU A 284 27.57 -8.94 -49.39
C LEU A 284 26.09 -9.17 -49.77
N ALA A 285 25.20 -8.36 -49.18
CA ALA A 285 24.48 -7.31 -49.91
C ALA A 285 23.65 -6.44 -48.96
N GLN A 286 23.93 -5.14 -49.00
CA GLN A 286 23.20 -4.05 -48.37
C GLN A 286 21.90 -3.72 -49.12
N GLY A 287 20.94 -3.12 -48.40
CA GLY A 287 19.77 -2.41 -48.95
C GLY A 287 18.46 -2.97 -48.37
N LEU A 288 17.60 -2.25 -47.65
CA LEU A 288 17.33 -0.82 -47.59
C LEU A 288 16.73 -0.47 -46.21
N LEU A 289 17.26 0.61 -45.63
CA LEU A 289 16.71 1.34 -44.51
C LEU A 289 15.73 2.41 -45.04
N ARG A 290 14.70 2.70 -44.23
CA ARG A 290 13.77 3.86 -44.25
C ARG A 290 12.54 3.75 -45.16
N LYS A 291 11.36 3.78 -44.53
CA LYS A 291 10.48 4.97 -44.41
C LYS A 291 9.08 4.50 -44.05
N TRP A 292 8.54 4.91 -42.89
CA TRP A 292 7.14 5.31 -42.70
C TRP A 292 7.07 6.18 -41.43
N PHE A 293 7.21 7.50 -41.65
CA PHE A 293 6.59 8.65 -40.98
C PHE A 293 7.11 9.88 -41.76
N PRO A 294 6.29 10.89 -42.08
CA PRO A 294 4.85 11.01 -41.83
C PRO A 294 3.98 10.43 -42.94
#